data_AF-A0A847FN44-F1
#
_entry.id   AF-A0A847FN44-F1
#
_cell.length_a   1.000
_cell.length_b   1.000
_cell.length_c   1.000
_cell.angle_alpha   90.00
_cell.angle_beta   90.00
_cell.angle_gamma   90.00
#
_symmetry.space_group_name_H-M   'P 1'
#
loop_
_entity.id
_entity.type
_entity.pdbx_description
1 polymer ?
#
loop_
_entity_poly.entity_id
_entity_poly.type
_entity_poly.pdbx_seq_one_letter_code
_entity_poly.pdbx_strand_id
1 'polypeptide(L)'
;MSRAKVKKGDILIINTGYHRYSWDQPDVLNPDAQGGVESKEFGFLVRHPGPSPDFFPWALDMKLKVVGVDCGCAEHPMNTPIRRMHDDHFQRAEAKLKAECGKSWDEMFPPDDYYELTHITMPKNHLLLAECLVGDIDKVKNQRAWIMLMPVPYMEVETAWTRACAMQAPEGMSDDEFFQIMESAQMLDMTIPFSVQTPQWANYVPLTVNYTKRVGGQHFGMGRNGSICNASIHLATHMDGEKHFWPAGRTIGQVPLHEWVGPGVIADISQLVSDSSVYTPEMIESVVEVREGDILITKTGWHKYGWVSPDSDEFRYMIKHPGPSPDFAQWCVDKKLKWLGVDAVSQDHPMNTIQRLWHPKTFAEANAKLMRDFGKDWDEMFPLDKYYQDTHLNLFPKKIVHAENLAGDIAHAESGRYYIGCYLQKTMETESMWGRFVAFHEGA
;
A
#
# COMPACT_ATOMS: atom_id res chain seq x y z
N MET A 1 32.72 -5.81 -4.61
CA MET A 1 31.37 -6.08 -5.18
C MET A 1 31.36 -5.57 -6.61
N SER A 2 30.82 -6.36 -7.54
CA SER A 2 30.60 -5.91 -8.93
C SER A 2 29.56 -4.79 -8.95
N ARG A 3 29.78 -3.78 -9.79
CA ARG A 3 28.85 -2.65 -9.97
C ARG A 3 27.62 -3.11 -10.76
N ALA A 4 26.41 -2.93 -10.22
CA ALA A 4 25.18 -3.09 -11.00
C ALA A 4 25.16 -2.09 -12.17
N LYS A 5 24.74 -2.57 -13.35
CA LYS A 5 24.56 -1.75 -14.55
C LYS A 5 23.13 -1.21 -14.58
N VAL A 6 22.98 0.11 -14.67
CA VAL A 6 21.70 0.78 -14.91
C VAL A 6 21.37 0.67 -16.40
N LYS A 7 20.18 0.17 -16.72
CA LYS A 7 19.64 0.05 -18.08
C LYS A 7 18.63 1.18 -18.32
N LYS A 8 18.41 1.52 -19.59
CA LYS A 8 17.41 2.51 -20.00
C LYS A 8 16.01 2.02 -19.59
N GLY A 9 15.20 2.87 -18.96
CA GLY A 9 13.87 2.46 -18.48
C GLY A 9 13.84 1.82 -17.08
N ASP A 10 14.98 1.67 -16.41
CA ASP A 10 15.05 1.11 -15.06
C ASP A 10 14.40 2.06 -14.02
N ILE A 11 14.06 1.48 -12.86
CA ILE A 11 13.96 2.21 -11.60
C ILE A 11 15.35 2.22 -10.97
N LEU A 12 15.83 3.39 -10.56
CA LEU A 12 17.13 3.53 -9.89
C LEU A 12 16.91 3.90 -8.43
N ILE A 13 17.41 3.08 -7.50
CA ILE A 13 17.44 3.41 -6.07
C ILE A 13 18.87 3.73 -5.67
N ILE A 14 19.08 4.92 -5.13
CA ILE A 14 20.38 5.43 -4.69
C ILE A 14 20.49 5.22 -3.18
N ASN A 15 21.39 4.32 -2.78
CA ASN A 15 21.80 4.16 -1.39
C ASN A 15 23.04 5.05 -1.15
N THR A 16 22.82 6.22 -0.54
CA THR A 16 23.86 7.16 -0.10
C THR A 16 24.47 6.74 1.25
N GLY A 17 23.87 5.74 1.90
CA GLY A 17 24.18 5.29 3.24
C GLY A 17 23.50 6.11 4.33
N TYR A 18 22.74 7.16 3.99
CA TYR A 18 22.12 8.05 4.96
C TYR A 18 20.84 7.47 5.59
N HIS A 19 20.31 6.36 5.08
CA HIS A 19 19.26 5.62 5.79
C HIS A 19 19.67 5.22 7.20
N ARG A 20 20.98 5.10 7.51
CA ARG A 20 21.49 4.88 8.89
C ARG A 20 21.03 5.93 9.90
N TYR A 21 20.64 7.11 9.42
CA TYR A 21 20.09 8.20 10.24
C TYR A 21 18.55 8.18 10.29
N SER A 22 17.91 7.20 9.68
CA SER A 22 16.47 6.97 9.82
C SER A 22 16.14 6.49 11.23
N TRP A 23 14.91 6.77 11.67
CA TRP A 23 14.42 6.43 12.99
C TRP A 23 14.36 4.91 13.26
N ASP A 24 14.22 4.11 12.20
CA ASP A 24 14.12 2.64 12.27
C ASP A 24 15.47 1.92 12.29
N GLN A 25 16.59 2.66 12.31
CA GLN A 25 17.95 2.12 12.38
C GLN A 25 18.58 2.31 13.77
N PRO A 26 19.64 1.56 14.14
CA PRO A 26 20.41 1.81 15.36
C PRO A 26 21.00 3.23 15.42
N ASP A 27 21.30 3.71 16.63
CA ASP A 27 21.94 5.01 16.81
C ASP A 27 23.35 5.05 16.23
N VAL A 28 23.70 6.19 15.62
CA VAL A 28 25.06 6.42 15.09
C VAL A 28 25.86 7.17 16.15
N LEU A 29 26.86 6.50 16.71
CA LEU A 29 27.75 7.12 17.71
C LEU A 29 28.61 8.21 17.06
N ASN A 30 28.62 9.39 17.67
CA ASN A 30 29.44 10.52 17.26
C ASN A 30 29.97 11.24 18.51
N PRO A 31 31.26 11.08 18.87
CA PRO A 31 31.87 11.74 20.03
C PRO A 31 31.82 13.27 19.99
N ASP A 32 31.75 13.86 18.79
CA ASP A 32 31.69 15.30 18.58
C ASP A 32 30.25 15.84 18.65
N ALA A 33 29.25 14.96 18.67
CA ALA A 33 27.86 15.33 18.84
C ALA A 33 27.48 15.48 20.32
N GLN A 34 26.52 16.35 20.59
CA GLN A 34 25.96 16.50 21.93
C GLN A 34 25.34 15.18 22.38
N GLY A 35 25.84 14.64 23.50
CA GLY A 35 25.38 13.35 24.03
C GLY A 35 26.04 12.12 23.40
N GLY A 36 27.06 12.28 22.54
CA GLY A 36 27.82 11.17 21.97
C GLY A 36 27.09 10.41 20.85
N VAL A 37 25.95 10.92 20.38
CA VAL A 37 25.10 10.32 19.35
C VAL A 37 24.77 11.37 18.30
N GLU A 38 24.91 11.00 17.02
CA GLU A 38 24.56 11.86 15.90
C GLU A 38 23.05 12.12 15.87
N SER A 39 22.66 13.36 15.56
CA SER A 39 21.24 13.67 15.37
C SER A 39 20.75 13.00 14.09
N LYS A 40 19.85 12.02 14.26
CA LYS A 40 19.19 11.29 13.18
C LYS A 40 18.47 12.24 12.22
N GLU A 41 17.61 13.11 12.74
CA GLU A 41 16.88 14.08 11.93
C GLU A 41 17.82 15.00 11.15
N PHE A 42 18.88 15.49 11.79
CA PHE A 42 19.81 16.40 11.16
C PHE A 42 20.66 15.72 10.07
N GLY A 43 21.14 14.50 10.35
CA GLY A 43 21.82 13.66 9.37
C GLY A 43 20.92 13.37 8.18
N PHE A 44 19.69 12.92 8.44
CA PHE A 44 18.75 12.43 7.44
C PHE A 44 18.13 13.53 6.57
N LEU A 45 17.83 14.70 7.14
CA LEU A 45 17.12 15.80 6.46
C LEU A 45 18.03 16.94 6.00
N VAL A 46 19.16 17.20 6.69
CA VAL A 46 19.97 18.43 6.46
C VAL A 46 21.33 18.13 5.85
N ARG A 47 22.00 17.06 6.30
CA ARG A 47 23.40 16.77 5.90
C ARG A 47 23.54 15.73 4.79
N HIS A 48 22.44 15.16 4.31
CA HIS A 48 22.50 14.16 3.25
C HIS A 48 23.06 14.75 1.93
N PRO A 49 23.76 13.93 1.13
CA PRO A 49 24.25 14.37 -0.16
C PRO A 49 23.08 14.54 -1.13
N GLY A 50 23.33 15.29 -2.20
CA GLY A 50 22.45 15.38 -3.35
C GLY A 50 23.23 15.15 -4.64
N PRO A 51 22.50 14.93 -5.75
CA PRO A 51 23.11 14.67 -7.04
C PRO A 51 23.83 15.90 -7.62
N SER A 52 24.79 15.67 -8.50
CA SER A 52 25.41 16.71 -9.33
C SER A 52 24.39 17.31 -10.32
N PRO A 53 24.60 18.53 -10.84
CA PRO A 53 23.69 19.16 -11.80
C PRO A 53 23.36 18.30 -13.03
N ASP A 54 24.33 17.52 -13.52
CA ASP A 54 24.17 16.69 -14.73
C ASP A 54 23.43 15.36 -14.49
N PHE A 55 23.11 15.02 -13.24
CA PHE A 55 22.50 13.74 -12.91
C PHE A 55 21.06 13.61 -13.42
N PHE A 56 20.21 14.61 -13.18
CA PHE A 56 18.81 14.55 -13.64
C PHE A 56 18.68 14.63 -15.16
N PRO A 57 19.49 15.43 -15.90
CA PRO A 57 19.58 15.33 -17.35
C PRO A 57 19.96 13.92 -17.81
N TRP A 58 20.97 13.30 -17.19
CA TRP A 58 21.34 11.92 -17.48
C TRP A 58 20.19 10.93 -17.17
N ALA A 59 19.46 11.11 -16.07
CA ALA A 59 18.33 10.26 -15.71
C ALA A 59 17.19 10.36 -16.74
N LEU A 60 16.94 11.55 -17.28
CA LEU A 60 16.00 11.78 -18.38
C LEU A 60 16.46 11.09 -19.68
N ASP A 61 17.75 11.20 -20.04
CA ASP A 61 18.32 10.51 -21.21
C ASP A 61 18.23 8.99 -21.10
N MET A 62 18.45 8.48 -19.89
CA MET A 62 18.26 7.08 -19.51
C MET A 62 16.79 6.67 -19.42
N LYS A 63 15.84 7.60 -19.58
CA LYS A 63 14.41 7.36 -19.43
C LYS A 63 14.09 6.58 -18.16
N LEU A 64 14.76 6.89 -17.06
CA LEU A 64 14.47 6.23 -15.79
C LEU A 64 13.01 6.46 -15.43
N LYS A 65 12.35 5.46 -14.86
CA LYS A 65 10.95 5.59 -14.44
C LYS A 65 10.85 6.34 -13.11
N VAL A 66 11.73 5.98 -12.18
CA VAL A 66 11.78 6.54 -10.83
C VAL A 66 13.24 6.65 -10.39
N VAL A 67 13.58 7.76 -9.72
CA VAL A 67 14.79 7.88 -8.90
C VAL A 67 14.37 7.81 -7.44
N GLY A 68 14.74 6.72 -6.77
CA GLY A 68 14.58 6.55 -5.34
C GLY A 68 15.83 6.91 -4.56
N VAL A 69 15.68 7.42 -3.34
CA VAL A 69 16.80 7.78 -2.46
C VAL A 69 16.57 7.35 -1.02
N ASP A 70 17.65 7.06 -0.31
CA ASP A 70 17.65 6.55 1.07
C ASP A 70 17.76 7.66 2.14
N CYS A 71 17.42 8.89 1.77
CA CYS A 71 17.51 10.10 2.60
C CYS A 71 16.26 10.99 2.45
N GLY A 72 16.27 12.14 3.14
CA GLY A 72 15.11 13.02 3.27
C GLY A 72 14.51 13.55 1.97
N CYS A 73 15.34 13.81 0.95
CA CYS A 73 14.87 14.15 -0.39
C CYS A 73 15.90 13.80 -1.47
N ALA A 74 15.46 13.73 -2.73
CA ALA A 74 16.35 13.39 -3.85
C ALA A 74 17.21 14.58 -4.30
N GLU A 75 16.80 15.81 -3.99
CA GLU A 75 17.58 17.01 -4.24
C GLU A 75 18.62 17.24 -3.14
N HIS A 76 19.66 18.03 -3.42
CA HIS A 76 20.56 18.46 -2.35
C HIS A 76 19.80 19.39 -1.38
N PRO A 77 19.88 19.22 -0.04
CA PRO A 77 19.15 20.06 0.93
C PRO A 77 19.40 21.56 0.74
N MET A 78 20.63 21.91 0.35
CA MET A 78 21.04 23.28 0.09
C MET A 78 20.40 23.93 -1.16
N ASN A 79 19.71 23.17 -2.00
CA ASN A 79 18.87 23.69 -3.10
C ASN A 79 17.43 23.99 -2.65
N THR A 80 17.12 23.75 -1.37
CA THR A 80 15.79 23.93 -0.78
C THR A 80 15.80 25.04 0.29
N PRO A 81 14.64 25.41 0.88
CA PRO A 81 14.59 26.35 2.00
C PRO A 81 15.45 25.97 3.22
N ILE A 82 15.86 24.71 3.35
CA ILE A 82 16.77 24.23 4.42
C ILE A 82 18.04 25.09 4.49
N ARG A 83 18.57 25.55 3.35
CA ARG A 83 19.77 26.41 3.32
C ARG A 83 19.62 27.70 4.13
N ARG A 84 18.40 28.23 4.22
CA ARG A 84 18.07 29.46 4.96
C ARG A 84 17.73 29.18 6.43
N MET A 85 17.24 27.97 6.71
CA MET A 85 16.96 27.52 8.08
C MET A 85 18.25 27.12 8.82
N HIS A 86 19.27 26.67 8.07
CA HIS A 86 20.56 26.21 8.58
C HIS A 86 21.73 26.90 7.85
N ASP A 87 21.84 28.22 8.02
CA ASP A 87 22.83 29.06 7.33
C ASP A 87 24.28 28.62 7.59
N ASP A 88 24.59 28.20 8.82
CA ASP A 88 25.93 27.70 9.16
C ASP A 88 26.29 26.43 8.37
N HIS A 89 25.32 25.56 8.12
CA HIS A 89 25.50 24.37 7.31
C HIS A 89 25.59 24.68 5.81
N PHE A 90 24.84 25.68 5.34
CA PHE A 90 24.98 26.17 3.97
C PHE A 90 26.38 26.76 3.73
N GLN A 91 26.89 27.60 4.64
CA GLN A 91 28.24 28.16 4.53
C GLN A 91 29.32 27.06 4.47
N ARG A 92 29.17 25.99 5.26
CA ARG A 92 30.09 24.83 5.22
C ARG A 92 30.00 24.08 3.90
N ALA A 93 28.79 23.83 3.41
CA ALA A 93 28.56 23.15 2.13
C ALA A 93 29.12 23.98 0.96
N GLU A 94 28.90 25.30 0.97
CA GLU A 94 29.44 26.21 -0.04
C GLU A 94 30.96 26.30 0.02
N ALA A 95 31.57 26.41 1.21
CA ALA A 95 33.02 26.42 1.35
C ALA A 95 33.64 25.13 0.80
N LYS A 96 33.02 23.98 1.08
CA LYS A 96 33.43 22.69 0.52
C LYS A 96 33.31 22.66 -1.00
N LEU A 97 32.17 23.08 -1.55
CA LEU A 97 31.96 23.13 -3.01
C LEU A 97 32.95 24.06 -3.70
N LYS A 98 33.22 25.25 -3.14
CA LYS A 98 34.21 26.20 -3.65
C LYS A 98 35.61 25.59 -3.66
N ALA A 99 35.98 24.86 -2.59
CA ALA A 99 37.27 24.19 -2.51
C ALA A 99 37.42 23.04 -3.53
N GLU A 100 36.35 22.29 -3.79
CA GLU A 100 36.38 21.12 -4.67
C GLU A 100 36.19 21.48 -6.16
N CYS A 101 35.38 22.49 -6.48
CA CYS A 101 34.94 22.79 -7.83
C CYS A 101 35.25 24.22 -8.30
N GLY A 102 35.73 25.10 -7.43
CA GLY A 102 36.04 26.50 -7.77
C GLY A 102 34.81 27.38 -8.07
N LYS A 103 33.59 26.89 -7.80
CA LYS A 103 32.33 27.59 -8.02
C LYS A 103 31.61 27.84 -6.71
N SER A 104 30.90 28.96 -6.62
CA SER A 104 29.87 29.17 -5.58
C SER A 104 28.69 28.22 -5.76
N TRP A 105 27.82 28.18 -4.75
CA TRP A 105 26.66 27.29 -4.78
C TRP A 105 25.72 27.62 -5.94
N ASP A 106 25.35 28.89 -6.09
CA ASP A 106 24.40 29.33 -7.12
C ASP A 106 25.03 29.35 -8.53
N GLU A 107 26.37 29.33 -8.67
CA GLU A 107 27.05 29.08 -9.96
C GLU A 107 27.03 27.60 -10.37
N MET A 108 27.00 26.68 -9.40
CA MET A 108 26.87 25.24 -9.66
C MET A 108 25.41 24.82 -9.84
N PHE A 109 24.51 25.40 -9.04
CA PHE A 109 23.09 25.14 -9.01
C PHE A 109 22.30 26.45 -9.21
N PRO A 110 22.23 27.00 -10.43
CA PRO A 110 21.44 28.19 -10.69
C PRO A 110 19.98 27.95 -10.27
N PRO A 111 19.42 28.73 -9.32
CA PRO A 111 18.14 28.39 -8.70
C PRO A 111 16.97 28.23 -9.68
N ASP A 112 16.87 29.12 -10.67
CA ASP A 112 15.77 29.11 -11.64
C ASP A 112 15.89 27.91 -12.59
N ASP A 113 17.09 27.64 -13.13
CA ASP A 113 17.33 26.49 -14.01
C ASP A 113 17.14 25.17 -13.28
N TYR A 114 17.60 25.10 -12.03
CA TYR A 114 17.47 23.90 -11.21
C TYR A 114 16.00 23.62 -10.84
N TYR A 115 15.23 24.67 -10.55
CA TYR A 115 13.78 24.55 -10.34
C TYR A 115 13.04 24.11 -11.62
N GLU A 116 13.33 24.74 -12.76
CA GLU A 116 12.73 24.36 -14.06
C GLU A 116 13.03 22.89 -14.40
N LEU A 117 14.25 22.43 -14.13
CA LEU A 117 14.64 21.03 -14.34
C LEU A 117 13.84 20.09 -13.42
N THR A 118 13.92 20.30 -12.11
CA THR A 118 13.45 19.34 -11.09
C THR A 118 11.93 19.36 -10.89
N HIS A 119 11.29 20.52 -11.01
CA HIS A 119 9.88 20.71 -10.69
C HIS A 119 8.98 20.89 -11.93
N ILE A 120 9.54 21.16 -13.10
CA ILE A 120 8.77 21.33 -14.34
C ILE A 120 9.14 20.28 -15.40
N THR A 121 10.42 20.16 -15.74
CA THR A 121 10.88 19.28 -16.83
C THR A 121 10.77 17.81 -16.43
N MET A 122 11.29 17.42 -15.26
CA MET A 122 11.24 16.03 -14.81
C MET A 122 9.80 15.49 -14.69
N PRO A 123 8.85 16.17 -14.00
CA PRO A 123 7.48 15.67 -13.89
C PRO A 123 6.75 15.58 -15.24
N LYS A 124 6.96 16.55 -16.15
CA LYS A 124 6.39 16.51 -17.52
C LYS A 124 6.90 15.33 -18.36
N ASN A 125 8.08 14.79 -18.02
CA ASN A 125 8.68 13.62 -18.67
C ASN A 125 8.44 12.33 -17.88
N HIS A 126 7.59 12.35 -16.85
CA HIS A 126 7.28 11.21 -15.99
C HIS A 126 8.50 10.60 -15.29
N LEU A 127 9.55 11.40 -15.01
CA LEU A 127 10.62 11.00 -14.12
C LEU A 127 10.20 11.33 -12.68
N LEU A 128 9.78 10.32 -11.93
CA LEU A 128 9.28 10.47 -10.57
C LEU A 128 10.37 10.29 -9.52
N LEU A 129 10.13 10.83 -8.32
CA LEU A 129 11.00 10.67 -7.16
C LEU A 129 10.34 9.76 -6.11
N ALA A 130 11.13 8.91 -5.48
CA ALA A 130 10.71 8.10 -4.32
C ALA A 130 11.69 8.36 -3.16
N GLU A 131 11.26 9.15 -2.20
CA GLU A 131 12.12 9.67 -1.15
C GLU A 131 11.93 8.87 0.15
N CYS A 132 12.89 8.98 1.08
CA CYS A 132 12.86 8.28 2.36
C CYS A 132 12.81 6.74 2.26
N LEU A 133 13.49 6.15 1.27
CA LEU A 133 13.54 4.69 1.11
C LEU A 133 14.58 4.04 2.03
N VAL A 134 14.11 3.58 3.19
CA VAL A 134 14.96 3.07 4.29
C VAL A 134 14.81 1.56 4.48
N GLY A 135 14.67 1.07 5.72
CA GLY A 135 14.42 -0.34 6.01
C GLY A 135 15.57 -1.25 5.59
N ASP A 136 15.27 -2.22 4.74
CA ASP A 136 16.19 -3.30 4.33
C ASP A 136 17.03 -2.97 3.09
N ILE A 137 17.10 -1.70 2.68
CA ILE A 137 17.82 -1.26 1.46
C ILE A 137 19.27 -1.76 1.40
N ASP A 138 19.88 -1.99 2.57
CA ASP A 138 21.25 -2.47 2.68
C ASP A 138 21.47 -3.92 2.21
N LYS A 139 20.39 -4.72 2.16
CA LYS A 139 20.45 -6.12 1.71
C LYS A 139 20.65 -6.25 0.20
N VAL A 140 20.31 -5.21 -0.58
CA VAL A 140 20.34 -5.21 -2.06
C VAL A 140 21.35 -4.21 -2.64
N LYS A 141 22.36 -3.79 -1.87
CA LYS A 141 23.36 -2.82 -2.34
C LYS A 141 24.09 -3.27 -3.59
N ASN A 142 24.22 -2.35 -4.55
CA ASN A 142 24.98 -2.53 -5.78
C ASN A 142 24.54 -3.74 -6.63
N GLN A 143 23.32 -4.24 -6.43
CA GLN A 143 22.76 -5.40 -7.11
C GLN A 143 21.57 -4.98 -7.98
N ARG A 144 21.25 -5.78 -9.00
CA ARG A 144 19.97 -5.67 -9.68
C ARG A 144 18.90 -6.37 -8.84
N ALA A 145 17.69 -5.83 -8.89
CA ALA A 145 16.51 -6.40 -8.27
C ALA A 145 15.28 -5.97 -9.09
N TRP A 146 14.21 -6.76 -8.97
CA TRP A 146 12.89 -6.35 -9.42
C TRP A 146 12.30 -5.41 -8.37
N ILE A 147 12.04 -4.16 -8.73
CA ILE A 147 11.65 -3.11 -7.79
C ILE A 147 10.19 -2.76 -8.00
N MET A 148 9.43 -2.79 -6.92
CA MET A 148 8.02 -2.43 -6.87
C MET A 148 7.84 -1.27 -5.90
N LEU A 149 7.27 -0.17 -6.40
CA LEU A 149 6.80 0.95 -5.58
C LEU A 149 5.29 0.97 -5.66
N MET A 150 4.64 0.80 -4.51
CA MET A 150 3.20 0.60 -4.39
C MET A 150 2.54 1.78 -3.66
N PRO A 151 2.38 2.95 -4.31
CA PRO A 151 1.74 4.10 -3.72
C PRO A 151 0.23 3.86 -3.56
N VAL A 152 -0.33 4.39 -2.47
CA VAL A 152 -1.79 4.43 -2.28
C VAL A 152 -2.43 5.27 -3.42
N PRO A 153 -3.50 4.80 -4.09
CA PRO A 153 -4.12 5.48 -5.23
C PRO A 153 -4.98 6.68 -4.80
N TYR A 154 -4.40 7.65 -4.10
CA TYR A 154 -5.12 8.88 -3.77
C TYR A 154 -5.49 9.67 -5.02
N MET A 155 -6.71 10.22 -5.05
CA MET A 155 -7.19 11.03 -6.16
C MET A 155 -6.95 12.53 -5.97
N GLU A 156 -6.98 13.04 -4.73
CA GLU A 156 -6.99 14.49 -4.46
C GLU A 156 -5.65 15.08 -4.01
N VAL A 157 -4.58 14.29 -3.96
CA VAL A 157 -3.28 14.71 -3.39
C VAL A 157 -2.17 14.74 -4.45
N GLU A 158 -1.13 15.51 -4.17
CA GLU A 158 0.06 15.63 -5.01
C GLU A 158 1.12 14.53 -4.77
N THR A 159 1.03 13.81 -3.66
CA THR A 159 1.97 12.76 -3.26
C THR A 159 1.27 11.73 -2.38
N ALA A 160 1.72 10.48 -2.43
CA ALA A 160 1.17 9.40 -1.62
C ALA A 160 2.28 8.57 -0.98
N TRP A 161 2.03 8.05 0.22
CA TRP A 161 2.91 7.05 0.82
C TRP A 161 2.97 5.80 -0.05
N THR A 162 4.15 5.19 -0.10
CA THR A 162 4.42 4.01 -0.93
C THR A 162 5.13 2.94 -0.12
N ARG A 163 4.70 1.70 -0.31
CA ARG A 163 5.43 0.53 0.16
C ARG A 163 6.42 0.12 -0.94
N ALA A 164 7.71 0.24 -0.65
CA ALA A 164 8.78 -0.16 -1.56
C ALA A 164 9.24 -1.59 -1.27
N CYS A 165 9.34 -2.42 -2.32
CA CYS A 165 9.76 -3.82 -2.23
C CYS A 165 10.78 -4.13 -3.34
N ALA A 166 11.72 -5.02 -3.04
CA ALA A 166 12.72 -5.50 -3.99
C ALA A 166 12.79 -7.02 -3.94
N MET A 167 12.83 -7.67 -5.10
CA MET A 167 12.99 -9.12 -5.23
C MET A 167 14.24 -9.43 -6.05
N GLN A 168 14.99 -10.46 -5.65
CA GLN A 168 16.16 -10.94 -6.38
C GLN A 168 15.88 -12.33 -6.93
N ALA A 169 16.64 -12.72 -7.96
CA ALA A 169 16.57 -14.06 -8.50
C ALA A 169 16.86 -15.09 -7.39
N PRO A 170 16.10 -16.20 -7.32
CA PRO A 170 16.42 -17.28 -6.40
C PRO A 170 17.74 -17.96 -6.76
N GLU A 171 18.30 -18.71 -5.82
CA GLU A 171 19.52 -19.49 -6.06
C GLU A 171 19.34 -20.43 -7.27
N GLY A 172 20.28 -20.39 -8.20
CA GLY A 172 20.25 -21.20 -9.43
C GLY A 172 19.55 -20.56 -10.63
N MET A 173 18.91 -19.39 -10.47
CA MET A 173 18.30 -18.62 -11.56
C MET A 173 19.13 -17.37 -11.87
N SER A 174 19.28 -17.04 -13.16
CA SER A 174 19.96 -15.80 -13.55
C SER A 174 19.06 -14.57 -13.38
N ASP A 175 19.64 -13.40 -13.13
CA ASP A 175 18.90 -12.12 -13.06
C ASP A 175 18.08 -11.87 -14.34
N ASP A 176 18.64 -12.13 -15.53
CA ASP A 176 17.95 -11.89 -16.79
C ASP A 176 16.77 -12.85 -16.99
N GLU A 177 16.90 -14.13 -16.62
CA GLU A 177 15.79 -15.10 -16.63
C GLU A 177 14.70 -14.69 -15.64
N PHE A 178 15.08 -14.32 -14.41
CA PHE A 178 14.14 -13.86 -13.39
C PHE A 178 13.38 -12.62 -13.86
N PHE A 179 14.07 -11.61 -14.41
CA PHE A 179 13.40 -10.40 -14.90
C PHE A 179 12.50 -10.67 -16.11
N GLN A 180 12.84 -11.60 -16.99
CA GLN A 180 11.94 -12.01 -18.07
C GLN A 180 10.66 -12.64 -17.53
N ILE A 181 10.76 -13.49 -16.51
CA ILE A 181 9.58 -14.06 -15.83
C ILE A 181 8.73 -12.93 -15.23
N MET A 182 9.34 -12.04 -14.45
CA MET A 182 8.63 -10.93 -13.80
C MET A 182 7.98 -9.96 -14.82
N GLU A 183 8.63 -9.68 -15.95
CA GLU A 183 8.08 -8.86 -17.04
C GLU A 183 6.91 -9.53 -17.76
N SER A 184 6.95 -10.86 -17.89
CA SER A 184 5.89 -11.64 -18.54
C SER A 184 4.68 -11.91 -17.64
N ALA A 185 4.82 -11.75 -16.32
CA ALA A 185 3.77 -12.04 -15.37
C ALA A 185 2.58 -11.09 -15.54
N GLN A 186 1.37 -11.66 -15.64
CA GLN A 186 0.15 -10.87 -15.64
C GLN A 186 -0.21 -10.48 -14.20
N MET A 187 -0.11 -9.20 -13.91
CA MET A 187 -0.47 -8.61 -12.62
C MET A 187 -1.87 -7.98 -12.71
N LEU A 188 -2.72 -8.28 -11.73
CA LEU A 188 -4.02 -7.66 -11.51
C LEU A 188 -3.90 -6.66 -10.35
N ASP A 189 -4.33 -5.42 -10.54
CA ASP A 189 -4.51 -4.45 -9.44
C ASP A 189 -5.94 -4.56 -8.89
N MET A 190 -6.06 -5.03 -7.66
CA MET A 190 -7.34 -5.25 -6.97
C MET A 190 -7.72 -4.09 -6.04
N THR A 191 -7.02 -2.96 -6.15
CA THR A 191 -7.18 -1.81 -5.26
C THR A 191 -8.03 -0.72 -5.90
N ILE A 192 -9.04 -0.23 -5.20
CA ILE A 192 -9.81 0.94 -5.65
C ILE A 192 -9.09 2.25 -5.33
N PRO A 193 -9.35 3.33 -6.11
CA PRO A 193 -8.92 4.67 -5.75
C PRO A 193 -9.30 5.05 -4.32
N PHE A 194 -8.45 5.82 -3.66
CA PHE A 194 -8.80 6.43 -2.37
C PHE A 194 -9.17 7.90 -2.60
N SER A 195 -10.42 8.24 -2.32
CA SER A 195 -11.01 9.53 -2.69
C SER A 195 -11.91 10.09 -1.62
N VAL A 196 -12.11 11.41 -1.63
CA VAL A 196 -13.16 12.06 -0.82
C VAL A 196 -14.57 11.58 -1.20
N GLN A 197 -14.71 10.88 -2.34
CA GLN A 197 -15.93 10.24 -2.79
C GLN A 197 -16.11 8.80 -2.27
N THR A 198 -15.10 8.23 -1.61
CA THR A 198 -15.20 6.88 -1.04
C THR A 198 -16.25 6.86 0.08
N PRO A 199 -17.32 6.05 -0.05
CA PRO A 199 -18.31 5.92 1.01
C PRO A 199 -17.70 5.31 2.26
N GLN A 200 -18.12 5.83 3.41
CA GLN A 200 -17.73 5.32 4.71
C GLN A 200 -18.71 4.26 5.22
N TRP A 201 -18.23 3.35 6.06
CA TRP A 201 -19.13 2.62 6.95
C TRP A 201 -19.88 3.61 7.85
N ALA A 202 -21.13 3.30 8.23
CA ALA A 202 -22.18 4.25 8.62
C ALA A 202 -21.92 5.17 9.86
N ASN A 203 -20.72 5.13 10.45
CA ASN A 203 -20.27 5.98 11.55
C ASN A 203 -18.80 6.45 11.43
N TYR A 204 -18.10 6.10 10.34
CA TYR A 204 -16.69 6.44 10.16
C TYR A 204 -16.54 7.88 9.67
N VAL A 205 -15.44 8.52 10.08
CA VAL A 205 -15.02 9.82 9.53
C VAL A 205 -14.58 9.60 8.09
N PRO A 206 -15.21 10.24 7.09
CA PRO A 206 -14.84 10.12 5.68
C PRO A 206 -13.50 10.80 5.40
N LEU A 207 -12.92 10.54 4.22
CA LEU A 207 -11.71 11.24 3.80
C LEU A 207 -12.00 12.73 3.56
N THR A 208 -11.20 13.58 4.20
CA THR A 208 -11.13 15.02 3.95
C THR A 208 -9.72 15.38 3.50
N VAL A 209 -9.59 16.27 2.52
CA VAL A 209 -8.31 16.75 1.99
C VAL A 209 -8.31 18.28 1.95
N ASN A 210 -7.33 18.90 2.61
CA ASN A 210 -7.18 20.35 2.67
C ASN A 210 -5.84 20.77 2.06
N TYR A 211 -5.88 21.52 0.96
CA TYR A 211 -4.69 22.14 0.39
C TYR A 211 -4.22 23.30 1.27
N THR A 212 -2.98 23.21 1.76
CA THR A 212 -2.32 24.26 2.55
C THR A 212 -1.36 25.10 1.72
N LYS A 213 -0.88 24.58 0.59
CA LYS A 213 0.03 25.26 -0.34
C LYS A 213 -0.35 24.98 -1.79
N ARG A 214 -0.09 25.96 -2.66
CA ARG A 214 -0.29 25.89 -4.11
C ARG A 214 0.94 26.43 -4.83
N VAL A 215 1.30 25.79 -5.95
CA VAL A 215 2.48 26.16 -6.77
C VAL A 215 2.55 27.66 -7.06
N GLY A 216 1.46 28.22 -7.61
CA GLY A 216 1.39 29.64 -7.97
C GLY A 216 1.42 30.63 -6.79
N GLY A 217 1.25 30.16 -5.55
CA GLY A 217 1.06 31.02 -4.38
C GLY A 217 2.35 31.46 -3.68
N GLN A 218 3.53 30.99 -4.13
CA GLN A 218 4.81 31.26 -3.48
C GLN A 218 5.90 31.59 -4.51
N HIS A 219 6.88 32.40 -4.11
CA HIS A 219 8.13 32.67 -4.85
C HIS A 219 7.99 32.83 -6.37
N PHE A 220 7.20 33.81 -6.84
CA PHE A 220 6.97 34.05 -8.29
C PHE A 220 6.40 32.83 -9.07
N GLY A 221 5.67 31.95 -8.38
CA GLY A 221 5.11 30.74 -8.98
C GLY A 221 5.99 29.51 -8.84
N MET A 222 7.12 29.60 -8.13
CA MET A 222 8.03 28.50 -7.83
C MET A 222 7.70 27.78 -6.51
N GLY A 223 6.42 27.74 -6.14
CA GLY A 223 5.95 27.01 -4.96
C GLY A 223 5.71 25.53 -5.25
N ARG A 224 5.20 24.81 -4.25
CA ARG A 224 4.70 23.43 -4.43
C ARG A 224 3.27 23.30 -3.92
N ASN A 225 2.57 22.29 -4.41
CA ASN A 225 1.33 21.86 -3.76
C ASN A 225 1.67 21.20 -2.42
N GLY A 226 0.77 21.33 -1.46
CA GLY A 226 0.88 20.69 -0.16
C GLY A 226 -0.52 20.47 0.39
N SER A 227 -0.86 19.24 0.77
CA SER A 227 -2.15 18.88 1.32
C SER A 227 -2.06 18.20 2.69
N ILE A 228 -3.15 18.25 3.45
CA ILE A 228 -3.35 17.50 4.71
C ILE A 228 -4.61 16.67 4.55
N CYS A 229 -4.56 15.41 4.92
CA CYS A 229 -5.73 14.51 4.95
C CYS A 229 -6.14 14.11 6.37
N ASN A 230 -7.43 13.86 6.57
CA ASN A 230 -7.98 13.22 7.78
C ASN A 230 -9.07 12.23 7.37
N ALA A 231 -8.99 11.00 7.90
CA ALA A 231 -9.84 9.87 7.51
C ALA A 231 -9.84 8.79 8.59
N SER A 232 -10.92 8.01 8.68
CA SER A 232 -10.86 6.69 9.33
C SER A 232 -10.02 5.74 8.46
N ILE A 233 -9.25 4.86 9.09
CA ILE A 233 -8.31 3.96 8.39
C ILE A 233 -8.98 2.72 7.76
N HIS A 234 -10.29 2.55 7.96
CA HIS A 234 -11.15 1.57 7.30
C HIS A 234 -11.97 2.22 6.18
N LEU A 235 -11.28 2.71 5.16
CA LEU A 235 -11.91 3.31 3.97
C LEU A 235 -11.26 2.77 2.72
N ALA A 236 -12.01 2.71 1.63
CA ALA A 236 -11.58 2.16 0.35
C ALA A 236 -11.01 0.74 0.53
N THR A 237 -10.14 0.29 -0.38
CA THR A 237 -9.44 -0.98 -0.19
C THR A 237 -8.44 -0.88 0.96
N HIS A 238 -8.63 -1.71 1.98
CA HIS A 238 -7.83 -1.72 3.20
C HIS A 238 -7.71 -3.12 3.78
N MET A 239 -6.78 -3.29 4.72
CA MET A 239 -6.61 -4.52 5.52
C MET A 239 -7.03 -4.26 6.95
N ASP A 240 -7.97 -5.03 7.47
CA ASP A 240 -8.29 -5.07 8.88
C ASP A 240 -7.30 -5.97 9.61
N GLY A 241 -6.43 -5.36 10.41
CA GLY A 241 -5.40 -6.09 11.15
C GLY A 241 -5.92 -6.69 12.46
N GLU A 242 -5.09 -7.53 13.06
CA GLU A 242 -5.43 -8.28 14.28
C GLU A 242 -6.01 -7.38 15.38
N LYS A 243 -5.42 -6.21 15.58
CA LYS A 243 -5.75 -5.30 16.67
C LYS A 243 -7.13 -4.65 16.56
N HIS A 244 -7.78 -4.76 15.40
CA HIS A 244 -9.11 -4.22 15.15
C HIS A 244 -10.16 -4.90 16.04
N PHE A 245 -10.04 -6.23 16.21
CA PHE A 245 -10.94 -7.05 17.05
C PHE A 245 -10.24 -7.92 18.10
N TRP A 246 -8.91 -7.97 18.11
CA TRP A 246 -8.12 -8.63 19.13
C TRP A 246 -7.16 -7.62 19.80
N PRO A 247 -7.50 -7.04 20.96
CA PRO A 247 -6.71 -5.96 21.57
C PRO A 247 -5.24 -6.30 21.86
N ALA A 248 -4.91 -7.58 22.04
CA ALA A 248 -3.56 -8.07 22.27
C ALA A 248 -2.82 -8.47 20.97
N GLY A 249 -3.45 -8.25 19.81
CA GLY A 249 -2.89 -8.52 18.50
C GLY A 249 -1.86 -7.49 18.05
N ARG A 250 -1.18 -7.82 16.94
CA ARG A 250 -0.18 -6.98 16.30
C ARG A 250 -0.84 -5.80 15.57
N THR A 251 -0.18 -4.65 15.59
CA THR A 251 -0.51 -3.54 14.68
C THR A 251 -0.01 -3.84 13.27
N ILE A 252 -0.56 -3.15 12.26
CA ILE A 252 -0.16 -3.35 10.86
C ILE A 252 1.37 -3.25 10.67
N GLY A 253 2.00 -2.23 11.25
CA GLY A 253 3.44 -1.99 11.12
C GLY A 253 4.34 -3.05 11.78
N GLN A 254 3.79 -3.89 12.67
CA GLN A 254 4.51 -4.98 13.32
C GLN A 254 4.49 -6.29 12.51
N VAL A 255 3.52 -6.46 11.60
CA VAL A 255 3.41 -7.68 10.80
C VAL A 255 4.47 -7.67 9.69
N PRO A 256 5.33 -8.70 9.59
CA PRO A 256 6.38 -8.75 8.58
C PRO A 256 5.82 -8.96 7.17
N LEU A 257 6.50 -8.42 6.16
CA LEU A 257 6.02 -8.41 4.77
C LEU A 257 5.74 -9.81 4.20
N HIS A 258 6.48 -10.85 4.61
CA HIS A 258 6.28 -12.22 4.13
C HIS A 258 4.95 -12.86 4.59
N GLU A 259 4.29 -12.27 5.59
CA GLU A 259 2.92 -12.63 5.99
C GLU A 259 1.87 -11.91 5.14
N TRP A 260 2.24 -10.89 4.37
CA TRP A 260 1.33 -10.16 3.46
C TRP A 260 1.37 -10.64 2.02
N VAL A 261 2.35 -11.48 1.67
CA VAL A 261 2.54 -12.01 0.32
C VAL A 261 2.62 -13.53 0.35
N GLY A 262 2.18 -14.19 -0.72
CA GLY A 262 2.30 -15.64 -0.84
C GLY A 262 1.40 -16.26 -1.90
N PRO A 263 1.47 -17.59 -2.05
CA PRO A 263 0.52 -18.31 -2.89
C PRO A 263 -0.90 -18.18 -2.34
N GLY A 264 -1.86 -18.23 -3.24
CA GLY A 264 -3.26 -18.12 -2.90
C GLY A 264 -4.17 -18.45 -4.07
N VAL A 265 -5.46 -18.16 -3.86
CA VAL A 265 -6.50 -18.37 -4.85
C VAL A 265 -7.42 -17.17 -4.92
N ILE A 266 -7.93 -16.91 -6.12
CA ILE A 266 -9.15 -16.13 -6.31
C ILE A 266 -10.25 -17.15 -6.58
N ALA A 267 -11.33 -17.10 -5.79
CA ALA A 267 -12.50 -17.95 -5.95
C ALA A 267 -13.66 -17.10 -6.48
N ASP A 268 -13.98 -17.23 -7.77
CA ASP A 268 -15.14 -16.57 -8.37
C ASP A 268 -16.41 -17.36 -8.08
N ILE A 269 -17.15 -16.90 -7.07
CA ILE A 269 -18.45 -17.44 -6.69
C ILE A 269 -19.59 -16.53 -7.14
N SER A 270 -19.33 -15.54 -8.01
CA SER A 270 -20.30 -14.50 -8.38
C SER A 270 -21.58 -15.04 -9.02
N GLN A 271 -21.51 -16.21 -9.68
CA GLN A 271 -22.68 -16.88 -10.25
C GLN A 271 -23.46 -17.72 -9.23
N LEU A 272 -22.90 -17.95 -8.05
CA LEU A 272 -23.49 -18.77 -6.98
C LEU A 272 -24.16 -17.93 -5.89
N VAL A 273 -23.95 -16.60 -5.91
CA VAL A 273 -24.46 -15.69 -4.88
C VAL A 273 -25.34 -14.59 -5.48
N SER A 274 -26.18 -14.04 -4.62
CA SER A 274 -27.12 -12.94 -4.90
C SER A 274 -27.33 -12.13 -3.61
N ASP A 275 -28.20 -11.12 -3.63
CA ASP A 275 -28.46 -10.25 -2.48
C ASP A 275 -28.65 -11.05 -1.19
N SER A 276 -27.84 -10.73 -0.18
CA SER A 276 -27.87 -11.32 1.16
C SER A 276 -27.74 -12.85 1.16
N SER A 277 -27.00 -13.41 0.19
CA SER A 277 -26.70 -14.85 0.18
C SER A 277 -25.66 -15.19 1.24
N VAL A 278 -25.83 -16.36 1.84
CA VAL A 278 -24.80 -17.00 2.66
C VAL A 278 -24.02 -17.97 1.77
N TYR A 279 -22.71 -17.77 1.64
CA TYR A 279 -21.83 -18.67 0.89
C TYR A 279 -21.07 -19.62 1.82
N THR A 280 -20.78 -20.84 1.36
CA THR A 280 -20.14 -21.89 2.16
C THR A 280 -18.72 -22.22 1.68
N PRO A 281 -17.88 -22.85 2.53
CA PRO A 281 -16.62 -23.45 2.09
C PRO A 281 -16.78 -24.38 0.88
N GLU A 282 -17.87 -25.15 0.81
CA GLU A 282 -18.16 -26.04 -0.32
C GLU A 282 -18.35 -25.27 -1.63
N MET A 283 -19.02 -24.12 -1.61
CA MET A 283 -19.17 -23.27 -2.80
C MET A 283 -17.81 -22.76 -3.31
N ILE A 284 -16.90 -22.43 -2.40
CA ILE A 284 -15.54 -21.99 -2.74
C ILE A 284 -14.73 -23.15 -3.33
N GLU A 285 -14.69 -24.30 -2.67
CA GLU A 285 -13.97 -25.49 -3.13
C GLU A 285 -14.55 -26.07 -4.43
N SER A 286 -15.80 -25.74 -4.76
CA SER A 286 -16.42 -26.13 -6.04
C SER A 286 -15.85 -25.41 -7.27
N VAL A 287 -15.20 -24.24 -7.07
CA VAL A 287 -14.65 -23.42 -8.16
C VAL A 287 -13.13 -23.36 -8.15
N VAL A 288 -12.48 -23.64 -7.02
CA VAL A 288 -11.01 -23.63 -6.92
C VAL A 288 -10.52 -24.52 -5.76
N GLU A 289 -9.36 -25.16 -5.92
CA GLU A 289 -8.70 -25.91 -4.83
C GLU A 289 -8.01 -24.93 -3.85
N VAL A 290 -8.47 -24.92 -2.60
CA VAL A 290 -7.84 -24.14 -1.52
C VAL A 290 -6.85 -25.02 -0.75
N ARG A 291 -5.58 -24.64 -0.73
CA ARG A 291 -4.50 -25.37 -0.07
C ARG A 291 -4.21 -24.81 1.31
N GLU A 292 -3.54 -25.63 2.13
CA GLU A 292 -3.11 -25.18 3.45
C GLU A 292 -2.13 -24.00 3.34
N GLY A 293 -2.36 -22.92 4.09
CA GLY A 293 -1.47 -21.75 4.10
C GLY A 293 -1.72 -20.73 2.99
N ASP A 294 -2.73 -20.94 2.15
CA ASP A 294 -3.07 -20.02 1.07
C ASP A 294 -3.62 -18.68 1.58
N ILE A 295 -3.46 -17.67 0.73
CA ILE A 295 -4.30 -16.47 0.73
C ILE A 295 -5.59 -16.78 -0.04
N LEU A 296 -6.76 -16.39 0.47
CA LEU A 296 -8.04 -16.60 -0.20
C LEU A 296 -8.71 -15.27 -0.54
N ILE A 297 -8.96 -15.01 -1.81
CA ILE A 297 -9.79 -13.90 -2.28
C ILE A 297 -11.13 -14.44 -2.76
N THR A 298 -12.21 -14.11 -2.06
CA THR A 298 -13.58 -14.47 -2.46
C THR A 298 -14.14 -13.37 -3.36
N LYS A 299 -14.22 -13.65 -4.67
CA LYS A 299 -14.87 -12.77 -5.64
C LYS A 299 -16.35 -13.11 -5.70
N THR A 300 -17.16 -12.26 -5.08
CA THR A 300 -18.62 -12.39 -5.01
C THR A 300 -19.34 -11.68 -6.16
N GLY A 301 -18.62 -10.83 -6.90
CA GLY A 301 -19.20 -9.96 -7.93
C GLY A 301 -19.71 -8.63 -7.38
N TRP A 302 -19.59 -8.37 -6.07
CA TRP A 302 -20.12 -7.17 -5.45
C TRP A 302 -19.39 -5.89 -5.83
N HIS A 303 -18.15 -5.97 -6.32
CA HIS A 303 -17.42 -4.82 -6.87
C HIS A 303 -18.24 -4.02 -7.89
N LYS A 304 -19.17 -4.68 -8.60
CA LYS A 304 -20.12 -4.08 -9.53
C LYS A 304 -20.97 -2.96 -8.91
N TYR A 305 -21.26 -3.02 -7.61
CA TYR A 305 -22.08 -2.02 -6.91
C TYR A 305 -21.24 -1.00 -6.14
N GLY A 306 -19.90 -1.13 -6.16
CA GLY A 306 -19.00 -0.21 -5.50
C GLY A 306 -19.03 1.19 -6.13
N TRP A 307 -18.61 2.20 -5.37
CA TRP A 307 -18.77 3.62 -5.73
C TRP A 307 -18.07 4.07 -7.02
N VAL A 308 -17.00 3.38 -7.43
CA VAL A 308 -16.29 3.63 -8.69
C VAL A 308 -16.93 2.95 -9.91
N SER A 309 -17.93 2.10 -9.70
CA SER A 309 -18.60 1.37 -10.76
C SER A 309 -19.65 2.23 -11.47
N PRO A 310 -19.83 2.08 -12.80
CA PRO A 310 -20.98 2.68 -13.49
C PRO A 310 -22.34 2.15 -12.99
N ASP A 311 -22.36 0.94 -12.42
CA ASP A 311 -23.55 0.31 -11.82
C ASP A 311 -23.61 0.50 -10.29
N SER A 312 -22.95 1.55 -9.77
CA SER A 312 -22.89 1.87 -8.35
C SER A 312 -24.28 1.88 -7.69
N ASP A 313 -24.39 1.15 -6.59
CA ASP A 313 -25.56 1.12 -5.70
C ASP A 313 -25.04 0.97 -4.28
N GLU A 314 -24.76 2.10 -3.63
CA GLU A 314 -24.15 2.13 -2.29
C GLU A 314 -24.98 1.36 -1.27
N PHE A 315 -26.31 1.41 -1.34
CA PHE A 315 -27.16 0.69 -0.41
C PHE A 315 -27.01 -0.83 -0.58
N ARG A 316 -27.02 -1.29 -1.83
CA ARG A 316 -26.81 -2.71 -2.14
C ARG A 316 -25.40 -3.16 -1.78
N TYR A 317 -24.39 -2.32 -2.06
CA TYR A 317 -22.99 -2.60 -1.74
C TYR A 317 -22.78 -2.72 -0.23
N MET A 318 -23.38 -1.81 0.54
CA MET A 318 -23.20 -1.73 2.00
C MET A 318 -24.02 -2.76 2.78
N ILE A 319 -25.27 -3.01 2.36
CA ILE A 319 -26.26 -3.68 3.22
C ILE A 319 -26.68 -5.04 2.67
N LYS A 320 -26.53 -5.28 1.36
CA LYS A 320 -27.04 -6.49 0.70
C LYS A 320 -25.95 -7.43 0.19
N HIS A 321 -24.69 -7.16 0.46
CA HIS A 321 -23.61 -8.05 0.04
C HIS A 321 -23.72 -9.44 0.68
N PRO A 322 -23.28 -10.49 -0.04
CA PRO A 322 -23.23 -11.83 0.52
C PRO A 322 -22.12 -11.94 1.58
N GLY A 323 -22.20 -12.98 2.39
CA GLY A 323 -21.24 -13.26 3.45
C GLY A 323 -21.16 -14.75 3.80
N PRO A 324 -20.19 -15.15 4.61
CA PRO A 324 -19.89 -16.55 4.85
C PRO A 324 -20.89 -17.24 5.79
N SER A 325 -20.96 -18.57 5.69
CA SER A 325 -21.68 -19.45 6.61
C SER A 325 -20.94 -19.64 7.95
N PRO A 326 -21.64 -20.09 9.02
CA PRO A 326 -21.03 -20.24 10.36
C PRO A 326 -19.85 -21.22 10.46
N ASP A 327 -19.72 -22.16 9.52
CA ASP A 327 -18.60 -23.13 9.46
C ASP A 327 -17.36 -22.56 8.75
N PHE A 328 -17.47 -21.40 8.10
CA PHE A 328 -16.41 -20.79 7.32
C PHE A 328 -15.20 -20.42 8.16
N ALA A 329 -15.39 -19.80 9.33
CA ALA A 329 -14.27 -19.39 10.18
C ALA A 329 -13.45 -20.60 10.65
N GLN A 330 -14.12 -21.68 11.08
CA GLN A 330 -13.42 -22.90 11.48
C GLN A 330 -12.69 -23.54 10.29
N TRP A 331 -13.31 -23.58 9.11
CA TRP A 331 -12.66 -24.07 7.89
C TRP A 331 -11.40 -23.26 7.52
N CYS A 332 -11.43 -21.92 7.65
CA CYS A 332 -10.26 -21.07 7.43
C CYS A 332 -9.11 -21.42 8.39
N VAL A 333 -9.44 -21.67 9.67
CA VAL A 333 -8.46 -22.08 10.69
C VAL A 333 -7.88 -23.46 10.37
N ASP A 334 -8.72 -24.42 9.99
CA ASP A 334 -8.29 -25.79 9.65
C ASP A 334 -7.38 -25.80 8.41
N LYS A 335 -7.68 -24.96 7.41
CA LYS A 335 -6.82 -24.71 6.24
C LYS A 335 -5.61 -23.83 6.55
N LYS A 336 -5.50 -23.28 7.76
CA LYS A 336 -4.42 -22.35 8.16
C LYS A 336 -4.23 -21.21 7.15
N LEU A 337 -5.34 -20.66 6.65
CA LEU A 337 -5.28 -19.58 5.66
C LEU A 337 -4.49 -18.39 6.21
N LYS A 338 -3.73 -17.73 5.35
CA LYS A 338 -2.83 -16.66 5.75
C LYS A 338 -3.61 -15.36 6.04
N TRP A 339 -4.45 -14.96 5.10
CA TRP A 339 -5.41 -13.87 5.22
C TRP A 339 -6.47 -14.00 4.09
N LEU A 340 -7.58 -13.29 4.24
CA LEU A 340 -8.73 -13.34 3.33
C LEU A 340 -8.93 -12.01 2.59
N GLY A 341 -9.60 -12.02 1.44
CA GLY A 341 -10.02 -10.80 0.77
C GLY A 341 -11.40 -10.94 0.16
N VAL A 342 -12.13 -9.84 0.08
CA VAL A 342 -13.47 -9.81 -0.54
C VAL A 342 -13.69 -8.55 -1.36
N ASP A 343 -14.49 -8.67 -2.41
CA ASP A 343 -14.89 -7.57 -3.28
C ASP A 343 -16.15 -6.81 -2.80
N ALA A 344 -16.43 -6.90 -1.50
CA ALA A 344 -17.54 -6.26 -0.81
C ALA A 344 -17.04 -5.35 0.31
N VAL A 345 -17.93 -4.52 0.86
CA VAL A 345 -17.54 -3.58 1.93
C VAL A 345 -17.14 -4.27 3.22
N SER A 346 -17.60 -5.51 3.46
CA SER A 346 -17.17 -6.28 4.61
C SER A 346 -17.03 -7.78 4.33
N GLN A 347 -16.13 -8.44 5.06
CA GLN A 347 -15.96 -9.89 5.04
C GLN A 347 -17.12 -10.62 5.76
N ASP A 348 -17.69 -10.03 6.80
CA ASP A 348 -18.87 -10.58 7.48
C ASP A 348 -20.14 -10.35 6.68
N HIS A 349 -21.11 -11.27 6.79
CA HIS A 349 -22.43 -11.00 6.28
C HIS A 349 -23.04 -9.77 6.99
N PRO A 350 -23.62 -8.78 6.29
CA PRO A 350 -24.06 -7.52 6.91
C PRO A 350 -25.11 -7.75 8.00
N MET A 351 -25.98 -8.75 7.82
CA MET A 351 -26.99 -9.15 8.83
C MET A 351 -26.42 -9.81 10.09
N ASN A 352 -25.11 -10.08 10.12
CA ASN A 352 -24.37 -10.57 11.27
C ASN A 352 -23.64 -9.44 12.03
N THR A 353 -23.99 -8.20 11.72
CA THR A 353 -23.42 -6.98 12.31
C THR A 353 -24.54 -6.07 12.85
N ILE A 354 -24.17 -4.88 13.29
CA ILE A 354 -25.14 -3.84 13.69
C ILE A 354 -26.14 -3.47 12.57
N GLN A 355 -25.80 -3.70 11.30
CA GLN A 355 -26.66 -3.37 10.17
C GLN A 355 -28.04 -4.03 10.23
N ARG A 356 -28.15 -5.22 10.85
CA ARG A 356 -29.44 -5.89 11.04
C ARG A 356 -30.43 -5.05 11.87
N LEU A 357 -29.92 -4.27 12.83
CA LEU A 357 -30.73 -3.40 13.68
C LEU A 357 -31.08 -2.09 12.97
N TRP A 358 -30.17 -1.57 12.14
CA TRP A 358 -30.38 -0.34 11.39
C TRP A 358 -31.26 -0.54 10.16
N HIS A 359 -31.25 -1.74 9.57
CA HIS A 359 -32.01 -2.12 8.38
C HIS A 359 -32.94 -3.31 8.62
N PRO A 360 -33.93 -3.20 9.54
CA PRO A 360 -34.76 -4.32 9.97
C PRO A 360 -35.61 -4.92 8.84
N LYS A 361 -35.97 -4.11 7.84
CA LYS A 361 -36.68 -4.62 6.64
C LYS A 361 -35.79 -5.52 5.80
N THR A 362 -34.55 -5.10 5.56
CA THR A 362 -33.57 -5.89 4.81
C THR A 362 -33.17 -7.15 5.59
N PHE A 363 -33.09 -7.07 6.93
CA PHE A 363 -32.92 -8.24 7.77
C PHE A 363 -34.07 -9.25 7.61
N ALA A 364 -35.32 -8.79 7.59
CA ALA A 364 -36.47 -9.68 7.36
C ALA A 364 -36.42 -10.36 5.99
N GLU A 365 -35.99 -9.64 4.94
CA GLU A 365 -35.79 -10.20 3.59
C GLU A 365 -34.69 -11.27 3.57
N ALA A 366 -33.54 -10.97 4.20
CA ALA A 366 -32.42 -11.89 4.32
C ALA A 366 -32.79 -13.14 5.14
N ASN A 367 -33.51 -12.97 6.25
CA ASN A 367 -34.01 -14.08 7.07
C ASN A 367 -34.96 -14.99 6.28
N ALA A 368 -35.91 -14.41 5.55
CA ALA A 368 -36.79 -15.19 4.70
C ALA A 368 -36.02 -15.94 3.61
N LYS A 369 -34.93 -15.38 3.08
CA LYS A 369 -34.04 -16.07 2.15
C LYS A 369 -33.27 -17.21 2.83
N LEU A 370 -32.69 -16.97 4.01
CA LEU A 370 -31.97 -17.98 4.78
C LEU A 370 -32.86 -19.19 5.10
N MET A 371 -34.09 -18.94 5.54
CA MET A 371 -35.05 -20.02 5.82
C MET A 371 -35.39 -20.83 4.57
N ARG A 372 -35.48 -20.21 3.39
CA ARG A 372 -35.71 -20.93 2.13
C ARG A 372 -34.50 -21.78 1.73
N ASP A 373 -33.30 -21.24 1.88
CA ASP A 373 -32.08 -21.84 1.35
C ASP A 373 -31.49 -22.89 2.31
N PHE A 374 -31.65 -22.71 3.62
CA PHE A 374 -31.04 -23.55 4.67
C PHE A 374 -32.03 -24.16 5.67
N GLY A 375 -33.32 -23.79 5.60
CA GLY A 375 -34.35 -24.34 6.50
C GLY A 375 -34.27 -23.87 7.95
N LYS A 376 -33.46 -22.86 8.25
CA LYS A 376 -33.28 -22.26 9.59
C LYS A 376 -33.47 -20.76 9.52
N ASP A 377 -33.98 -20.17 10.59
CA ASP A 377 -33.94 -18.72 10.72
C ASP A 377 -32.53 -18.21 11.08
N TRP A 378 -32.36 -16.90 11.04
CA TRP A 378 -31.07 -16.25 11.22
C TRP A 378 -30.46 -16.48 12.59
N ASP A 379 -31.26 -16.41 13.66
CA ASP A 379 -30.74 -16.56 15.03
C ASP A 379 -30.53 -18.07 15.38
N GLU A 380 -31.22 -18.98 14.68
CA GLU A 380 -30.94 -20.43 14.72
C GLU A 380 -29.62 -20.81 14.01
N MET A 381 -29.32 -20.19 12.87
CA MET A 381 -28.11 -20.46 12.09
C MET A 381 -26.89 -19.68 12.62
N PHE A 382 -27.10 -18.42 13.00
CA PHE A 382 -26.10 -17.51 13.55
C PHE A 382 -26.47 -17.05 14.97
N PRO A 383 -26.41 -17.94 15.99
CA PRO A 383 -26.50 -17.53 17.38
C PRO A 383 -25.53 -16.38 17.68
N LEU A 384 -26.08 -15.26 18.17
CA LEU A 384 -25.37 -13.99 18.32
C LEU A 384 -24.14 -14.09 19.22
N ASP A 385 -24.18 -14.95 20.25
CA ASP A 385 -23.10 -15.18 21.20
C ASP A 385 -21.90 -15.96 20.62
N LYS A 386 -22.06 -16.52 19.42
CA LYS A 386 -21.02 -17.29 18.74
C LYS A 386 -20.53 -16.64 17.47
N TYR A 387 -21.45 -16.09 16.68
CA TYR A 387 -21.16 -15.70 15.32
C TYR A 387 -21.31 -14.21 15.04
N TYR A 388 -21.70 -13.35 16.00
CA TYR A 388 -21.68 -11.91 15.74
C TYR A 388 -20.30 -11.47 15.24
N GLN A 389 -20.23 -10.81 14.07
CA GLN A 389 -18.97 -10.47 13.39
C GLN A 389 -17.93 -11.62 13.40
N ASP A 390 -18.38 -12.81 13.01
CA ASP A 390 -17.65 -14.09 13.10
C ASP A 390 -16.23 -14.00 12.52
N THR A 391 -16.10 -13.47 11.31
CA THR A 391 -14.80 -13.41 10.63
C THR A 391 -13.83 -12.45 11.30
N HIS A 392 -14.31 -11.45 12.01
CA HIS A 392 -13.44 -10.59 12.82
C HIS A 392 -13.10 -11.23 14.17
N LEU A 393 -14.11 -11.61 14.95
CA LEU A 393 -13.95 -12.03 16.35
C LEU A 393 -13.32 -13.42 16.50
N ASN A 394 -13.59 -14.35 15.58
CA ASN A 394 -13.10 -15.72 15.68
C ASN A 394 -11.81 -15.98 14.88
N LEU A 395 -11.48 -15.15 13.89
CA LEU A 395 -10.27 -15.33 13.07
C LEU A 395 -9.08 -14.44 13.48
N PHE A 396 -9.32 -13.21 13.96
CA PHE A 396 -8.20 -12.28 14.24
C PHE A 396 -7.31 -12.77 15.39
N PRO A 397 -7.83 -13.38 16.47
CA PRO A 397 -7.01 -14.05 17.49
C PRO A 397 -6.19 -15.25 16.94
N LYS A 398 -6.53 -15.74 15.76
CA LYS A 398 -5.79 -16.80 15.02
C LYS A 398 -4.85 -16.22 13.96
N LYS A 399 -4.75 -14.89 13.88
CA LYS A 399 -3.93 -14.14 12.92
C LYS A 399 -4.39 -14.27 11.46
N ILE A 400 -5.64 -14.69 11.25
CA ILE A 400 -6.26 -14.73 9.92
C ILE A 400 -7.08 -13.45 9.78
N VAL A 401 -6.45 -12.46 9.15
CA VAL A 401 -7.00 -11.10 8.92
C VAL A 401 -7.61 -10.99 7.54
N HIS A 402 -8.26 -9.86 7.20
CA HIS A 402 -8.86 -9.74 5.88
C HIS A 402 -8.84 -8.34 5.26
N ALA A 403 -8.81 -8.35 3.93
CA ALA A 403 -8.91 -7.19 3.07
C ALA A 403 -10.34 -6.99 2.58
N GLU A 404 -10.84 -5.76 2.67
CA GLU A 404 -12.19 -5.40 2.26
C GLU A 404 -12.14 -4.41 1.10
N ASN A 405 -13.26 -4.28 0.37
CA ASN A 405 -13.43 -3.37 -0.76
C ASN A 405 -12.43 -3.61 -1.91
N LEU A 406 -12.09 -4.86 -2.22
CA LEU A 406 -11.32 -5.17 -3.43
C LEU A 406 -12.18 -4.90 -4.68
N ALA A 407 -11.60 -4.29 -5.71
CA ALA A 407 -12.27 -4.04 -6.99
C ALA A 407 -11.23 -3.82 -8.10
N GLY A 408 -11.63 -3.28 -9.26
CA GLY A 408 -10.69 -3.09 -10.38
C GLY A 408 -10.50 -4.37 -11.16
N ASP A 409 -9.25 -4.83 -11.32
CA ASP A 409 -8.93 -5.96 -12.20
C ASP A 409 -9.50 -7.30 -11.71
N ILE A 410 -9.89 -7.39 -10.43
CA ILE A 410 -10.62 -8.56 -9.89
C ILE A 410 -11.92 -8.83 -10.67
N ALA A 411 -12.52 -7.83 -11.31
CA ALA A 411 -13.69 -8.01 -12.17
C ALA A 411 -13.46 -9.04 -13.29
N HIS A 412 -12.22 -9.10 -13.78
CA HIS A 412 -11.78 -9.98 -14.87
C HIS A 412 -10.98 -11.19 -14.38
N ALA A 413 -10.72 -11.30 -13.08
CA ALA A 413 -10.07 -12.46 -12.51
C ALA A 413 -10.96 -13.70 -12.63
N GLU A 414 -10.38 -14.82 -13.02
CA GLU A 414 -11.03 -16.13 -13.07
C GLU A 414 -10.74 -16.89 -11.76
N SER A 415 -11.52 -17.95 -11.50
CA SER A 415 -11.16 -18.87 -10.42
C SER A 415 -9.84 -19.54 -10.74
N GLY A 416 -8.86 -19.47 -9.83
CA GLY A 416 -7.54 -19.99 -10.13
C GLY A 416 -6.49 -19.74 -9.05
N ARG A 417 -5.28 -20.21 -9.34
CA ARG A 417 -4.09 -20.04 -8.50
C ARG A 417 -3.39 -18.73 -8.84
N TYR A 418 -2.99 -18.01 -7.80
CA TYR A 418 -2.30 -16.74 -7.93
C TYR A 418 -1.19 -16.63 -6.88
N TYR A 419 -0.16 -15.87 -7.21
CA TYR A 419 0.70 -15.30 -6.18
C TYR A 419 0.13 -13.93 -5.78
N ILE A 420 -0.30 -13.79 -4.52
CA ILE A 420 -1.06 -12.64 -4.06
C ILE A 420 -0.21 -11.81 -3.10
N GLY A 421 -0.27 -10.49 -3.24
CA GLY A 421 0.46 -9.57 -2.41
C GLY A 421 -0.37 -8.39 -1.92
N CYS A 422 -0.23 -8.08 -0.64
CA CYS A 422 -0.75 -6.88 -0.01
C CYS A 422 0.42 -5.99 0.45
N TYR A 423 0.48 -4.76 -0.05
CA TYR A 423 1.56 -3.80 0.17
C TYR A 423 1.07 -2.61 0.99
N LEU A 424 0.85 -2.86 2.28
CA LEU A 424 0.39 -1.87 3.26
C LEU A 424 1.50 -0.88 3.64
N GLN A 425 1.08 0.34 4.01
CA GLN A 425 1.99 1.28 4.66
C GLN A 425 2.39 0.74 6.05
N LYS A 426 3.66 0.93 6.43
CA LYS A 426 4.19 0.43 7.72
C LYS A 426 3.88 1.40 8.86
N THR A 427 2.65 1.41 9.31
CA THR A 427 2.15 2.27 10.39
C THR A 427 2.16 1.53 11.74
N MET A 428 2.96 2.03 12.69
CA MET A 428 3.31 1.26 13.90
C MET A 428 2.19 1.10 14.93
N GLU A 429 1.20 2.00 14.94
CA GLU A 429 0.17 2.07 15.99
C GLU A 429 -1.25 1.91 15.45
N THR A 430 -1.41 1.46 14.20
CA THR A 430 -2.73 1.33 13.56
C THR A 430 -3.22 -0.11 13.56
N GLU A 431 -4.52 -0.27 13.70
CA GLU A 431 -5.17 -1.57 13.61
C GLU A 431 -5.45 -1.97 12.16
N SER A 432 -5.63 -0.99 11.25
CA SER A 432 -5.91 -1.16 9.83
C SER A 432 -5.02 -0.24 9.01
N MET A 433 -4.92 -0.49 7.69
CA MET A 433 -4.20 0.38 6.78
C MET A 433 -4.58 0.18 5.31
N TRP A 434 -4.49 1.27 4.53
CA TRP A 434 -4.56 1.26 3.08
C TRP A 434 -3.27 0.72 2.45
N GLY A 435 -3.37 0.13 1.28
CA GLY A 435 -2.22 -0.35 0.52
C GLY A 435 -2.58 -0.72 -0.90
N ARG A 436 -1.62 -1.33 -1.61
CA ARG A 436 -1.89 -1.95 -2.91
C ARG A 436 -2.06 -3.45 -2.75
N PHE A 437 -3.12 -3.97 -3.35
CA PHE A 437 -3.47 -5.37 -3.37
C PHE A 437 -3.36 -5.84 -4.81
N VAL A 438 -2.48 -6.80 -5.06
CA VAL A 438 -2.23 -7.31 -6.41
C VAL A 438 -2.20 -8.83 -6.42
N ALA A 439 -2.54 -9.40 -7.56
CA ALA A 439 -2.42 -10.83 -7.81
C ALA A 439 -1.64 -11.06 -9.11
N PHE A 440 -0.70 -11.99 -9.09
CA PHE A 440 0.02 -12.45 -10.27
C PHE A 440 -0.54 -13.81 -10.66
N HIS A 441 -1.05 -13.95 -11.87
CA HIS A 441 -1.56 -15.23 -12.36
C HIS A 441 -0.43 -16.26 -12.37
N GLU A 442 -0.63 -17.43 -11.75
CA GLU A 442 0.34 -18.52 -11.88
C GLU A 442 0.30 -19.00 -13.34
N GLY A 443 1.43 -18.92 -14.06
CA GLY A 443 1.53 -19.43 -15.43
C GLY A 443 1.18 -20.92 -15.49
N ALA A 444 0.55 -21.35 -16.58
CA ALA A 444 0.19 -22.75 -16.83
C ALA A 444 1.42 -23.66 -17.02
#